data_AF-M5FT22-F1
#
_entry.id   AF-M5FT22-F1
#
_cell.length_a   1.000
_cell.length_b   1.000
_cell.length_c   1.000
_cell.angle_alpha   90.00
_cell.angle_beta   90.00
_cell.angle_gamma   90.00
#
_symmetry.space_group_name_H-M   'P 1'
#
loop_
_entity.id
_entity.type
_entity.pdbx_description
1 polymer ?
#
loop_
_entity_poly.entity_id
_entity_poly.type
_entity_poly.pdbx_seq_one_letter_code
_entity_poly.pdbx_strand_id
1 'polypeptide(L)'
;MYPAPVQPAVPHPLAHTLGFEIEFLIQSDLQLFTLQQEVAHVINTTGLARARPQQEDAHPGTGVWLVGRDSSITGGRGEQGIEIITGVYWDVPGLEGATNGWRNVLRGVFAALQRYYKQRMKTSKSAALHVHVGVGVGKGVHWEFEDAKRLAYVVTLMEAQLDMFHSEERRNPPDAMGRAHMDQWIHSLRYSPVLAQLSNEQVAERIAVCKDWEPLLLTVQADWEGVRPWRRGYRVNFLSLEKYGTVEFRQHACSIDGDEMVDWGFLLLRICRWVRITSEGTIRDMCVRGRVKLVDLFPPTTTAGYVDWRGMELVRQVIEPPPGRLPKRRKVTVEEVNRECMVS
;
A
#
# COMPACT_ATOMS: atom_id res chain seq x y z
N MET A 1 6.97 20.87 -22.11
CA MET A 1 5.69 20.26 -21.70
C MET A 1 6.01 18.89 -21.12
N TYR A 2 5.67 18.64 -19.87
CA TYR A 2 5.76 17.28 -19.30
C TYR A 2 4.52 16.51 -19.71
N PRO A 3 4.64 15.24 -20.13
CA PRO A 3 3.47 14.44 -20.40
C PRO A 3 2.71 14.27 -19.08
N ALA A 4 1.43 14.65 -19.05
CA ALA A 4 0.54 14.24 -17.97
C ALA A 4 0.56 12.70 -17.90
N PRO A 5 0.43 12.09 -16.70
CA PRO A 5 0.27 10.65 -16.61
C PRO A 5 -0.89 10.25 -17.53
N VAL A 6 -0.59 9.37 -18.50
CA VAL A 6 -1.56 8.92 -19.50
C VAL A 6 -2.65 8.18 -18.75
N GLN A 7 -3.81 8.82 -18.61
CA GLN A 7 -4.99 8.11 -18.13
C GLN A 7 -5.41 7.13 -19.23
N PRO A 8 -5.62 5.85 -18.90
CA PRO A 8 -6.14 4.92 -19.88
C PRO A 8 -7.55 5.37 -20.32
N ALA A 9 -7.81 5.29 -21.63
CA ALA A 9 -9.11 5.67 -22.20
C ALA A 9 -10.27 4.78 -21.71
N VAL A 10 -9.95 3.61 -21.16
CA VAL A 10 -10.89 2.66 -20.55
C VAL A 10 -10.34 2.24 -19.19
N PRO A 11 -11.13 2.29 -18.11
CA PRO A 11 -10.71 1.78 -16.80
C PRO A 11 -10.33 0.30 -16.89
N HIS A 12 -9.06 -0.01 -16.69
CA HIS A 12 -8.64 -1.41 -16.56
C HIS A 12 -9.13 -1.91 -15.20
N PRO A 13 -9.80 -3.09 -15.10
CA PRO A 13 -10.43 -3.53 -13.85
C PRO A 13 -9.44 -3.71 -12.70
N LEU A 14 -8.16 -3.90 -13.03
CA LEU A 14 -7.05 -4.06 -12.07
C LEU A 14 -6.10 -2.85 -12.00
N ALA A 15 -6.48 -1.72 -12.61
CA ALA A 15 -5.78 -0.46 -12.40
C ALA A 15 -5.88 -0.07 -10.92
N HIS A 16 -4.79 0.50 -10.43
CA HIS A 16 -4.72 1.09 -9.10
C HIS A 16 -4.11 2.48 -9.22
N THR A 17 -4.33 3.27 -8.19
CA THR A 17 -3.66 4.53 -7.99
C THR A 17 -2.75 4.45 -6.77
N LEU A 18 -1.66 5.21 -6.84
CA LEU A 18 -0.64 5.22 -5.81
C LEU A 18 -0.26 6.64 -5.45
N GLY A 19 -0.14 6.93 -4.16
CA GLY A 19 0.45 8.15 -3.62
C GLY A 19 1.41 7.80 -2.49
N PHE A 20 2.41 8.64 -2.29
CA PHE A 20 3.42 8.51 -1.23
C PHE A 20 3.47 9.78 -0.40
N GLU A 21 3.54 9.61 0.92
CA GLU A 21 3.95 10.62 1.89
C GLU A 21 5.32 10.17 2.44
N ILE A 22 6.34 11.01 2.27
CA ILE A 22 7.74 10.65 2.49
C ILE A 22 8.37 11.68 3.42
N GLU A 23 8.76 11.23 4.60
CA GLU A 23 9.32 12.08 5.64
C GLU A 23 10.82 11.85 5.80
N PHE A 24 11.59 12.92 5.98
CA PHE A 24 13.02 12.85 6.22
C PHE A 24 13.56 14.13 6.87
N LEU A 25 14.83 14.09 7.27
CA LEU A 25 15.55 15.21 7.86
C LEU A 25 16.54 15.81 6.87
N ILE A 26 16.64 17.15 6.86
CA ILE A 26 17.72 17.87 6.20
C ILE A 26 18.45 18.73 7.22
N GLN A 27 19.78 18.61 7.29
CA GLN A 27 20.62 19.55 8.01
C GLN A 27 20.76 20.86 7.20
N SER A 28 20.21 21.95 7.74
CA SER A 28 20.18 23.25 7.08
C SER A 28 20.05 24.39 8.08
N ASP A 29 20.74 25.50 7.80
CA ASP A 29 20.62 26.79 8.47
C ASP A 29 19.54 27.70 7.84
N LEU A 30 18.96 27.28 6.71
CA LEU A 30 17.91 28.03 6.03
C LEU A 30 16.65 28.10 6.89
N GLN A 31 15.88 29.18 6.74
CA GLN A 31 14.51 29.20 7.27
C GLN A 31 13.69 28.11 6.59
N LEU A 32 12.78 27.49 7.35
CA LEU A 32 12.00 26.35 6.91
C LEU A 32 11.27 26.56 5.58
N PHE A 33 10.62 27.72 5.41
CA PHE A 33 9.92 28.02 4.15
C PHE A 33 10.88 28.10 2.96
N THR A 34 12.06 28.67 3.17
CA THR A 34 13.14 28.71 2.16
C THR A 34 13.66 27.31 1.86
N LEU A 35 13.79 26.45 2.87
CA LEU A 35 14.17 25.05 2.68
C LEU A 35 13.12 24.28 1.87
N GLN A 36 11.83 24.46 2.13
CA GLN A 36 10.76 23.86 1.33
C GLN A 36 10.80 24.31 -0.14
N GLN A 37 11.06 25.60 -0.38
CA GLN A 37 11.25 26.14 -1.73
C GLN A 37 12.46 25.54 -2.43
N GLU A 38 13.58 25.36 -1.70
CA GLU A 38 14.79 24.74 -2.23
C GLU A 38 14.55 23.26 -2.60
N VAL A 39 13.93 22.47 -1.71
CA VAL A 39 13.59 21.07 -1.99
C VAL A 39 12.68 20.97 -3.21
N ALA A 40 11.65 21.82 -3.29
CA ALA A 40 10.77 21.88 -4.45
C ALA A 40 11.54 22.26 -5.74
N HIS A 41 12.48 23.20 -5.64
CA HIS A 41 13.34 23.58 -6.76
C HIS A 41 14.17 22.38 -7.25
N VAL A 42 14.84 21.64 -6.36
CA VAL A 42 15.62 20.46 -6.72
C VAL A 42 14.75 19.42 -7.44
N ILE A 43 13.55 19.11 -6.93
CA ILE A 43 12.61 18.20 -7.59
C ILE A 43 12.26 18.71 -9.00
N ASN A 44 11.94 20.00 -9.14
CA ASN A 44 11.60 20.60 -10.43
C ASN A 44 12.76 20.53 -11.44
N THR A 45 14.02 20.68 -11.00
CA THR A 45 15.19 20.60 -11.91
C THR A 45 15.43 19.21 -12.49
N THR A 46 14.85 18.15 -11.91
CA THR A 46 14.96 16.80 -12.47
C THR A 46 14.20 16.65 -13.78
N GLY A 47 13.17 17.48 -14.02
CA GLY A 47 12.23 17.30 -15.11
C GLY A 47 11.38 16.03 -15.02
N LEU A 48 11.39 15.32 -13.89
CA LEU A 48 10.60 14.10 -13.69
C LEU A 48 9.28 14.37 -12.98
N ALA A 49 9.24 15.41 -12.14
CA ALA A 49 8.07 15.82 -11.37
C ALA A 49 7.97 17.34 -11.25
N ARG A 50 6.76 17.83 -10.94
CA ARG A 50 6.56 19.21 -10.52
C ARG A 50 6.34 19.24 -9.01
N ALA A 51 6.99 20.15 -8.32
CA ALA A 51 6.85 20.34 -6.88
C ALA A 51 6.65 21.80 -6.51
N ARG A 52 5.97 22.03 -5.38
CA ARG A 52 5.82 23.34 -4.74
C ARG A 52 5.78 23.19 -3.22
N PRO A 53 6.11 24.23 -2.45
CA PRO A 53 5.84 24.25 -1.02
C PRO A 53 4.35 24.02 -0.74
N GLN A 54 4.06 23.25 0.30
CA GLN A 54 2.71 23.03 0.76
C GLN A 54 2.13 24.33 1.32
N GLN A 55 0.93 24.67 0.85
CA GLN A 55 0.12 25.75 1.40
C GLN A 55 -1.05 25.12 2.16
N GLU A 56 -1.65 25.87 3.08
CA GLU A 56 -2.90 25.45 3.75
C GLU A 56 -3.94 25.05 2.68
N ASP A 57 -4.63 23.92 2.91
CA ASP A 57 -5.63 23.32 2.03
C ASP A 57 -5.16 22.79 0.66
N ALA A 58 -3.84 22.70 0.42
CA ALA A 58 -3.34 22.09 -0.81
C ALA A 58 -3.59 20.57 -0.81
N HIS A 59 -4.49 20.12 -1.69
CA HIS A 59 -4.59 18.70 -2.02
C HIS A 59 -3.57 18.33 -3.10
N PRO A 60 -2.90 17.16 -2.98
CA PRO A 60 -2.09 16.62 -4.05
C PRO A 60 -3.03 16.22 -5.20
N GLY A 61 -3.33 17.18 -6.07
CA GLY A 61 -4.02 16.89 -7.32
C GLY A 61 -3.18 15.97 -8.20
N THR A 62 -3.63 15.72 -9.43
CA THR A 62 -2.86 14.94 -10.38
C THR A 62 -1.60 15.71 -10.81
N GLY A 63 -0.42 15.18 -10.49
CA GLY A 63 0.85 15.62 -11.10
C GLY A 63 1.54 16.85 -10.51
N VAL A 64 1.31 17.18 -9.23
CA VAL A 64 2.14 18.13 -8.46
C VAL A 64 2.43 17.53 -7.08
N TRP A 65 3.71 17.49 -6.71
CA TRP A 65 4.18 17.12 -5.38
C TRP A 65 4.12 18.34 -4.44
N LEU A 66 3.77 18.10 -3.19
CA LEU A 66 3.76 19.10 -2.13
C LEU A 66 4.94 18.87 -1.21
N VAL A 67 5.65 19.94 -0.86
CA VAL A 67 6.78 19.91 0.07
C VAL A 67 6.37 20.64 1.35
N GLY A 68 6.09 19.88 2.39
CA GLY A 68 5.63 20.33 3.69
C GLY A 68 6.73 20.33 4.75
N ARG A 69 6.36 20.81 5.94
CA ARG A 69 7.11 20.59 7.17
C ARG A 69 6.34 19.56 7.96
N ASP A 70 7.03 18.57 8.48
CA ASP A 70 6.48 17.73 9.53
C ASP A 70 7.19 18.01 10.86
N SER A 71 6.43 18.54 11.82
CA SER A 71 6.90 18.81 13.18
C SER A 71 6.96 17.57 14.06
N SER A 72 6.38 16.45 13.63
CA SER A 72 6.41 15.18 14.35
C SER A 72 7.75 14.46 14.20
N ILE A 73 8.51 14.77 13.14
CA ILE A 73 9.85 14.22 12.92
C ILE A 73 10.84 14.84 13.91
N THR A 74 11.42 13.99 14.74
CA THR A 74 12.46 14.34 15.71
C THR A 74 13.84 14.25 15.06
N GLY A 75 14.63 15.32 15.19
CA GLY A 75 15.98 15.45 14.65
C GLY A 75 16.94 16.15 15.62
N GLY A 76 18.24 16.14 15.28
CA GLY A 76 19.30 16.82 15.99
C GLY A 76 19.32 18.34 15.78
N ARG A 77 20.34 19.02 16.35
CA ARG A 77 20.50 20.47 16.22
C ARG A 77 20.72 20.87 14.76
N GLY A 78 19.87 21.76 14.25
CA GLY A 78 19.95 22.26 12.88
C GLY A 78 19.37 21.30 11.83
N GLU A 79 18.67 20.26 12.26
CA GLU A 79 17.94 19.35 11.37
C GLU A 79 16.48 19.77 11.31
N GLN A 80 15.92 19.75 10.10
CA GLN A 80 14.53 20.14 9.84
C GLN A 80 13.78 18.96 9.23
N GLY A 81 12.60 18.65 9.79
CA GLY A 81 11.68 17.65 9.28
C GLY A 81 10.96 18.14 8.03
N ILE A 82 11.14 17.41 6.93
CA ILE A 82 10.52 17.66 5.63
C ILE A 82 9.58 16.51 5.30
N GLU A 83 8.39 16.84 4.81
CA GLU A 83 7.43 15.90 4.25
C GLU A 83 7.29 16.17 2.75
N ILE A 84 7.34 15.12 1.95
CA ILE A 84 6.99 15.17 0.53
C ILE A 84 5.72 14.34 0.32
N ILE A 85 4.66 14.99 -0.14
CA ILE A 85 3.44 14.33 -0.60
C ILE A 85 3.47 14.31 -2.13
N THR A 86 3.59 13.12 -2.71
CA THR A 86 3.65 12.96 -4.17
C THR A 86 2.29 13.20 -4.83
N GLY A 87 2.30 13.46 -6.14
CA GLY A 87 1.07 13.43 -6.92
C GLY A 87 0.54 12.01 -7.11
N VAL A 88 -0.73 11.88 -7.50
CA VAL A 88 -1.34 10.56 -7.75
C VAL A 88 -0.79 9.90 -9.02
N TYR A 89 -0.25 8.70 -8.87
CA TYR A 89 0.21 7.85 -9.95
C TYR A 89 -0.87 6.84 -10.37
N TRP A 90 -0.83 6.48 -11.65
CA TRP A 90 -1.61 5.38 -12.19
C TRP A 90 -0.70 4.16 -12.38
N ASP A 91 -1.12 3.02 -11.87
CA ASP A 91 -0.45 1.74 -12.07
C ASP A 91 -1.42 0.77 -12.76
N VAL A 92 -1.19 0.55 -14.06
CA VAL A 92 -1.94 -0.39 -14.89
C VAL A 92 -1.06 -1.62 -15.12
N PRO A 93 -1.56 -2.84 -14.84
CA PRO A 93 -0.81 -4.06 -15.12
C PRO A 93 -0.32 -4.14 -16.57
N GLY A 94 0.93 -4.53 -16.77
CA GLY A 94 1.57 -4.61 -18.09
C GLY A 94 2.14 -3.29 -18.61
N LEU A 95 1.93 -2.16 -17.92
CA LEU A 95 2.49 -0.84 -18.26
C LEU A 95 3.54 -0.35 -17.25
N GLU A 96 4.03 -1.24 -16.38
CA GLU A 96 4.90 -0.90 -15.25
C GLU A 96 6.27 -0.32 -15.68
N GLY A 97 6.72 -0.65 -16.90
CA GLY A 97 8.03 -0.26 -17.43
C GLY A 97 8.06 1.05 -18.22
N ALA A 98 6.95 1.81 -18.26
CA ALA A 98 6.92 3.08 -18.98
C ALA A 98 8.01 4.03 -18.43
N THR A 99 8.74 4.72 -19.31
CA THR A 99 9.84 5.62 -18.92
C THR A 99 9.39 6.70 -17.93
N ASN A 100 8.13 7.14 -18.03
CA ASN A 100 7.49 8.10 -17.11
C ASN A 100 6.64 7.42 -16.01
N GLY A 101 6.87 6.13 -15.76
CA GLY A 101 6.23 5.39 -14.68
C GLY A 101 6.69 5.91 -13.32
N TRP A 102 5.81 5.81 -12.33
CA TRP A 102 6.03 6.31 -10.97
C TRP A 102 7.34 5.81 -10.33
N ARG A 103 7.79 4.61 -10.71
CA ARG A 103 9.06 4.02 -10.23
C ARG A 103 10.27 4.84 -10.65
N ASN A 104 10.32 5.24 -11.91
CA ASN A 104 11.44 6.02 -12.44
C ASN A 104 11.41 7.44 -11.88
N VAL A 105 10.21 8.01 -11.68
CA VAL A 105 10.05 9.32 -11.06
C VAL A 105 10.57 9.30 -9.63
N LEU A 106 10.14 8.35 -8.78
CA LEU A 106 10.63 8.25 -7.40
C LEU A 106 12.15 8.08 -7.34
N ARG A 107 12.70 7.11 -8.07
CA ARG A 107 14.15 6.85 -8.13
C ARG A 107 14.93 8.08 -8.55
N GLY A 108 14.53 8.71 -9.66
CA GLY A 108 15.25 9.84 -10.22
C GLY A 108 15.17 11.09 -9.35
N VAL A 109 14.01 11.34 -8.72
CA VAL A 109 13.84 12.47 -7.81
C VAL A 109 14.66 12.28 -6.54
N PHE A 110 14.58 11.11 -5.88
CA PHE A 110 15.34 10.87 -4.65
C PHE A 110 16.85 10.78 -4.89
N ALA A 111 17.29 10.20 -6.00
CA ALA A 111 18.70 10.25 -6.40
C ALA A 111 19.20 11.69 -6.60
N ALA A 112 18.37 12.59 -7.14
CA ALA A 112 18.71 14.01 -7.29
C ALA A 112 18.77 14.73 -5.94
N LEU A 113 17.79 14.51 -5.06
CA LEU A 113 17.78 15.07 -3.71
C LEU A 113 19.00 14.62 -2.89
N GLN A 114 19.30 13.32 -2.89
CA GLN A 114 20.48 12.75 -2.23
C GLN A 114 21.78 13.32 -2.81
N ARG A 115 21.89 13.52 -4.13
CA ARG A 115 23.08 14.14 -4.75
C ARG A 115 23.25 15.59 -4.33
N TYR A 116 22.14 16.34 -4.25
CA TYR A 116 22.14 17.76 -3.91
C TYR A 116 22.46 18.00 -2.43
N TYR A 117 21.79 17.28 -1.52
CA TYR A 117 21.96 17.43 -0.08
C TYR A 117 23.14 16.61 0.48
N LYS A 118 23.59 15.57 -0.23
CA LYS A 118 24.65 14.65 0.19
C LYS A 118 24.36 14.09 1.58
N GLN A 119 25.35 14.13 2.48
CA GLN A 119 25.26 13.66 3.87
C GLN A 119 24.29 14.48 4.75
N ARG A 120 23.76 15.61 4.27
CA ARG A 120 22.82 16.44 5.03
C ARG A 120 21.40 15.86 5.03
N MET A 121 21.06 15.00 4.07
CA MET A 121 19.76 14.34 3.99
C MET A 121 19.85 12.96 4.65
N LYS A 122 18.97 12.70 5.61
CA LYS A 122 18.94 11.43 6.35
C LYS A 122 17.53 11.13 6.87
N THR A 123 17.32 9.93 7.38
CA THR A 123 16.07 9.55 8.06
C THR A 123 16.31 9.40 9.55
N SER A 124 15.21 9.38 10.32
CA SER A 124 15.21 9.08 11.75
C SER A 124 14.12 8.06 12.05
N LYS A 125 14.09 7.59 13.30
CA LYS A 125 13.08 6.65 13.78
C LYS A 125 11.65 7.20 13.73
N SER A 126 11.51 8.51 13.83
CA SER A 126 10.22 9.22 13.79
C SER A 126 9.79 9.61 12.37
N ALA A 127 10.67 9.48 11.37
CA ALA A 127 10.30 9.71 9.98
C ALA A 127 9.50 8.52 9.44
N ALA A 128 8.43 8.78 8.72
CA ALA A 128 7.55 7.79 8.14
C ALA A 128 7.56 7.75 6.60
N LEU A 129 7.16 6.59 6.08
CA LEU A 129 6.80 6.38 4.68
C LEU A 129 5.37 5.87 4.65
N HIS A 130 4.44 6.69 4.15
CA HIS A 130 3.06 6.25 3.93
C HIS A 130 2.81 6.04 2.44
N VAL A 131 2.09 4.96 2.12
CA VAL A 131 1.69 4.64 0.75
C VAL A 131 0.17 4.55 0.70
N HIS A 132 -0.44 5.38 -0.11
CA HIS A 132 -1.87 5.38 -0.38
C HIS A 132 -2.17 4.57 -1.62
N VAL A 133 -2.99 3.53 -1.49
CA VAL A 133 -3.44 2.72 -2.63
C VAL A 133 -4.94 2.92 -2.85
N GLY A 134 -5.29 3.45 -4.01
CA GLY A 134 -6.66 3.53 -4.51
C GLY A 134 -6.91 2.54 -5.66
N VAL A 135 -8.18 2.36 -6.02
CA VAL A 135 -8.57 1.52 -7.18
C VAL A 135 -8.72 2.32 -8.48
N GLY A 136 -8.31 3.58 -8.49
CA GLY A 136 -8.37 4.49 -9.64
C GLY A 136 -8.56 5.95 -9.22
N VAL A 137 -8.66 6.85 -10.21
CA VAL A 137 -9.09 8.25 -10.01
C VAL A 137 -10.40 8.45 -10.76
N GLY A 138 -11.37 9.09 -10.12
CA GLY A 138 -12.62 9.48 -10.76
C GLY A 138 -13.80 9.46 -9.79
N LYS A 139 -14.86 10.19 -10.15
CA LYS A 139 -16.10 10.18 -9.36
C LYS A 139 -16.68 8.77 -9.36
N GLY A 140 -16.91 8.22 -8.17
CA GLY A 140 -17.47 6.87 -8.00
C GLY A 140 -16.45 5.74 -8.15
N VAL A 141 -15.16 6.04 -8.39
CA VAL A 141 -14.10 5.02 -8.36
C VAL A 141 -13.58 4.90 -6.94
N HIS A 142 -14.00 3.88 -6.22
CA HIS A 142 -13.69 3.67 -4.81
C HIS A 142 -13.53 2.18 -4.52
N TRP A 143 -12.86 1.87 -3.41
CA TRP A 143 -12.80 0.50 -2.92
C TRP A 143 -14.21 0.00 -2.64
N GLU A 144 -14.56 -1.14 -3.24
CA GLU A 144 -15.75 -1.89 -2.85
C GLU A 144 -15.55 -2.44 -1.43
N PHE A 145 -16.63 -2.49 -0.65
CA PHE A 145 -16.57 -3.00 0.73
C PHE A 145 -15.97 -4.41 0.78
N GLU A 146 -16.37 -5.29 -0.13
CA GLU A 146 -15.87 -6.67 -0.19
C GLU A 146 -14.38 -6.75 -0.56
N ASP A 147 -13.86 -5.82 -1.37
CA ASP A 147 -12.42 -5.73 -1.66
C ASP A 147 -11.64 -5.30 -0.41
N ALA A 148 -12.13 -4.29 0.31
CA ALA A 148 -11.48 -3.79 1.52
C ALA A 148 -11.56 -4.79 2.70
N LYS A 149 -12.68 -5.50 2.85
CA LYS A 149 -12.83 -6.58 3.82
C LYS A 149 -11.84 -7.71 3.53
N ARG A 150 -11.68 -8.09 2.25
CA ARG A 150 -10.64 -9.04 1.82
C ARG A 150 -9.23 -8.56 2.15
N LEU A 151 -8.94 -7.28 1.91
CA LEU A 151 -7.65 -6.69 2.29
C LEU A 151 -7.44 -6.73 3.81
N ALA A 152 -8.48 -6.46 4.60
CA ALA A 152 -8.44 -6.50 6.07
C ALA A 152 -8.00 -7.87 6.61
N TYR A 153 -8.43 -8.98 6.00
CA TYR A 153 -7.89 -10.31 6.35
C TYR A 153 -6.38 -10.35 6.21
N VAL A 154 -5.87 -9.94 5.05
CA VAL A 154 -4.45 -10.02 4.71
C VAL A 154 -3.63 -9.16 5.66
N VAL A 155 -3.99 -7.87 5.80
CA VAL A 155 -3.20 -6.92 6.58
C VAL A 155 -3.30 -7.17 8.08
N THR A 156 -4.34 -7.85 8.57
CA THR A 156 -4.49 -8.18 9.98
C THR A 156 -3.86 -9.52 10.34
N LEU A 157 -4.13 -10.57 9.56
CA LEU A 157 -3.69 -11.94 9.88
C LEU A 157 -2.28 -12.26 9.37
N MET A 158 -1.78 -11.53 8.36
CA MET A 158 -0.45 -11.72 7.80
C MET A 158 0.47 -10.52 8.08
N GLU A 159 0.10 -9.64 9.02
CA GLU A 159 0.86 -8.41 9.32
C GLU A 159 2.32 -8.72 9.69
N ALA A 160 2.56 -9.75 10.51
CA ALA A 160 3.91 -10.16 10.89
C ALA A 160 4.77 -10.54 9.66
N GLN A 161 4.16 -11.05 8.58
CA GLN A 161 4.87 -11.35 7.34
C GLN A 161 5.10 -10.09 6.50
N LEU A 162 4.18 -9.12 6.53
CA LEU A 162 4.41 -7.79 5.94
C LEU A 162 5.56 -7.08 6.65
N ASP A 163 5.64 -7.18 7.97
CA ASP A 163 6.70 -6.53 8.75
C ASP A 163 8.11 -7.09 8.46
N MET A 164 8.22 -8.30 7.89
CA MET A 164 9.49 -8.86 7.45
C MET A 164 10.15 -8.05 6.33
N PHE A 165 9.37 -7.25 5.59
CA PHE A 165 9.87 -6.36 4.52
C PHE A 165 10.32 -4.99 5.04
N HIS A 166 10.24 -4.75 6.35
CA HIS A 166 10.53 -3.46 6.98
C HIS A 166 11.60 -3.57 8.06
N SER A 167 12.08 -2.42 8.56
CA SER A 167 13.04 -2.38 9.66
C SER A 167 12.48 -3.00 10.95
N GLU A 168 13.38 -3.38 11.87
CA GLU A 168 13.00 -4.02 13.13
C GLU A 168 12.12 -3.12 14.01
N GLU A 169 12.24 -1.79 13.89
CA GLU A 169 11.38 -0.84 14.58
C GLU A 169 9.91 -1.01 14.22
N ARG A 170 9.58 -1.49 13.03
CA ARG A 170 8.20 -1.84 12.68
C ARG A 170 7.77 -3.14 13.35
N ARG A 171 8.67 -4.11 13.52
CA ARG A 171 8.37 -5.48 14.01
C ARG A 171 8.22 -5.57 15.52
N ASN A 172 8.94 -4.74 16.27
CA ASN A 172 9.05 -4.90 17.71
C ASN A 172 7.71 -4.62 18.41
N PRO A 173 7.27 -5.53 19.30
CA PRO A 173 6.03 -5.33 20.02
C PRO A 173 6.15 -4.15 21.02
N PRO A 174 5.03 -3.47 21.34
CA PRO A 174 5.02 -2.26 22.17
C PRO A 174 5.56 -2.47 23.59
N ASP A 175 5.47 -3.70 24.11
CA ASP A 175 5.95 -4.10 25.43
C ASP A 175 7.48 -4.04 25.55
N ALA A 176 8.21 -4.27 24.46
CA ALA A 176 9.67 -4.15 24.42
C ALA A 176 10.16 -2.69 24.43
N MET A 177 9.30 -1.73 24.07
CA MET A 177 9.72 -0.33 23.84
C MET A 177 9.04 0.69 24.79
N GLY A 178 8.10 0.26 25.63
CA GLY A 178 7.51 1.03 26.71
C GLY A 178 6.34 1.95 26.31
N ARG A 179 5.58 2.46 27.28
CA ARG A 179 4.36 3.28 27.05
C ARG A 179 4.60 4.56 26.23
N ALA A 180 5.71 5.24 26.45
CA ALA A 180 6.07 6.44 25.68
C ALA A 180 6.29 6.15 24.19
N HIS A 181 6.62 4.90 23.84
CA HIS A 181 6.72 4.43 22.47
C HIS A 181 5.34 4.17 21.85
N MET A 182 4.33 3.79 22.63
CA MET A 182 2.99 3.53 22.09
C MET A 182 2.26 4.79 21.61
N ASP A 183 2.52 5.94 22.25
CA ASP A 183 1.84 7.20 21.93
C ASP A 183 2.39 7.86 20.66
N GLN A 184 3.62 7.50 20.26
CA GLN A 184 4.31 8.08 19.10
C GLN A 184 4.30 7.17 17.86
N TRP A 185 3.99 5.87 18.03
CA TRP A 185 4.22 4.86 16.98
C TRP A 185 2.92 4.27 16.40
N ILE A 186 3.02 3.71 15.17
CA ILE A 186 1.89 3.05 14.50
C ILE A 186 1.64 1.66 15.12
N HIS A 187 0.39 1.37 15.42
CA HIS A 187 -0.02 0.12 16.06
C HIS A 187 -0.28 -0.99 15.05
N SER A 188 0.04 -2.22 15.44
CA SER A 188 -0.47 -3.41 14.76
C SER A 188 -2.00 -3.40 14.76
N LEU A 189 -2.63 -3.78 13.65
CA LEU A 189 -4.09 -4.02 13.64
C LEU A 189 -4.47 -5.11 14.64
N ARG A 190 -3.56 -6.06 14.94
CA ARG A 190 -3.75 -7.09 15.95
C ARG A 190 -3.85 -6.52 17.37
N TYR A 191 -3.42 -5.29 17.60
CA TYR A 191 -3.58 -4.60 18.90
C TYR A 191 -4.84 -3.76 18.99
N SER A 192 -5.74 -3.80 18.00
CA SER A 192 -7.12 -3.38 18.21
C SER A 192 -7.67 -4.06 19.48
N PRO A 193 -8.31 -3.32 20.41
CA PRO A 193 -8.92 -3.91 21.60
C PRO A 193 -9.89 -5.04 21.32
N VAL A 194 -10.49 -5.04 20.12
CA VAL A 194 -11.42 -6.09 19.65
C VAL A 194 -10.68 -7.37 19.24
N LEU A 195 -9.43 -7.27 18.80
CA LEU A 195 -8.67 -8.36 18.17
C LEU A 195 -7.54 -8.93 19.04
N ALA A 196 -7.04 -8.14 20.01
CA ALA A 196 -5.81 -8.45 20.75
C ALA A 196 -5.78 -9.82 21.43
N GLN A 197 -6.94 -10.34 21.85
CA GLN A 197 -7.07 -11.60 22.58
C GLN A 197 -7.66 -12.75 21.75
N LEU A 198 -7.87 -12.53 20.45
CA LEU A 198 -8.53 -13.50 19.58
C LEU A 198 -7.51 -14.38 18.83
N SER A 199 -7.83 -15.65 18.61
CA SER A 199 -7.07 -16.50 17.68
C SER A 199 -7.19 -16.00 16.23
N ASN A 200 -6.37 -16.52 15.31
CA ASN A 200 -6.50 -16.17 13.90
C ASN A 200 -7.86 -16.55 13.31
N GLU A 201 -8.41 -17.70 13.71
CA GLU A 201 -9.76 -18.16 13.34
C GLU A 201 -10.83 -17.20 13.84
N GLN A 202 -10.72 -16.77 15.10
CA GLN A 202 -11.67 -15.84 15.71
C GLN A 202 -11.60 -14.45 15.08
N VAL A 203 -10.40 -13.94 14.78
CA VAL A 203 -10.25 -12.68 14.04
C VAL A 203 -10.84 -12.80 12.64
N ALA A 204 -10.60 -13.90 11.94
CA ALA A 204 -11.16 -14.14 10.63
C ALA A 204 -12.70 -14.17 10.65
N GLU A 205 -13.28 -14.84 11.65
CA GLU A 205 -14.74 -14.85 11.84
C GLU A 205 -15.28 -13.46 12.17
N ARG A 206 -14.55 -12.68 12.99
CA ARG A 206 -14.96 -11.31 13.34
C ARG A 206 -15.00 -10.39 12.13
N ILE A 207 -14.02 -10.49 11.23
CA ILE A 207 -14.01 -9.77 9.95
C ILE A 207 -15.13 -10.29 9.03
N ALA A 208 -15.41 -11.60 9.03
CA ALA A 208 -16.39 -12.23 8.13
C ALA A 208 -17.82 -11.69 8.34
N VAL A 209 -18.18 -11.43 9.59
CA VAL A 209 -19.54 -10.99 9.96
C VAL A 209 -19.78 -9.50 9.67
N CYS A 210 -18.74 -8.70 9.42
CA CYS A 210 -18.89 -7.29 9.02
C CYS A 210 -19.68 -7.19 7.70
N LYS A 211 -20.66 -6.28 7.64
CA LYS A 211 -21.55 -6.08 6.47
C LYS A 211 -21.35 -4.74 5.76
N ASP A 212 -20.61 -3.83 6.38
CA ASP A 212 -20.36 -2.46 5.94
C ASP A 212 -19.15 -1.87 6.68
N TRP A 213 -18.83 -0.61 6.35
CA TRP A 213 -17.60 0.07 6.76
C TRP A 213 -17.47 0.24 8.27
N GLU A 214 -18.52 0.65 8.97
CA GLU A 214 -18.46 0.98 10.38
C GLU A 214 -18.09 -0.24 11.26
N PRO A 215 -18.77 -1.40 11.19
CA PRO A 215 -18.36 -2.61 11.88
C PRO A 215 -16.98 -3.12 11.51
N LEU A 216 -16.54 -2.92 10.26
CA LEU A 216 -15.18 -3.27 9.86
C LEU A 216 -14.16 -2.37 10.57
N LEU A 217 -14.36 -1.05 10.54
CA LEU A 217 -13.48 -0.08 11.22
C LEU A 217 -13.46 -0.27 12.74
N LEU A 218 -14.61 -0.52 13.36
CA LEU A 218 -14.70 -0.87 14.79
C LEU A 218 -13.98 -2.18 15.11
N THR A 219 -13.85 -3.09 14.14
CA THR A 219 -13.14 -4.35 14.33
C THR A 219 -11.62 -4.13 14.21
N VAL A 220 -11.15 -3.55 13.11
CA VAL A 220 -9.71 -3.50 12.80
C VAL A 220 -8.99 -2.25 13.34
N GLN A 221 -9.71 -1.17 13.61
CA GLN A 221 -9.14 0.14 14.00
C GLN A 221 -9.82 0.78 15.21
N ALA A 222 -10.43 -0.01 16.10
CA ALA A 222 -11.01 0.50 17.34
C ALA A 222 -10.01 1.32 18.15
N ASP A 223 -10.43 2.46 18.69
CA ASP A 223 -9.54 3.29 19.51
C ASP A 223 -9.09 2.54 20.78
N TRP A 224 -7.78 2.33 20.93
CA TRP A 224 -7.21 1.69 22.11
C TRP A 224 -7.32 2.53 23.38
N GLU A 225 -7.58 3.84 23.27
CA GLU A 225 -7.87 4.72 24.40
C GLU A 225 -9.37 4.78 24.72
N GLY A 226 -10.24 4.30 23.83
CA GLY A 226 -11.69 4.38 23.98
C GLY A 226 -12.26 5.81 23.95
N VAL A 227 -11.49 6.79 23.48
CA VAL A 227 -11.92 8.20 23.40
C VAL A 227 -12.77 8.42 22.15
N ARG A 228 -12.49 7.68 21.08
CA ARG A 228 -13.21 7.71 19.81
C ARG A 228 -13.63 6.29 19.40
N PRO A 229 -14.52 6.13 18.41
CA PRO A 229 -14.84 4.80 17.90
C PRO A 229 -13.65 4.15 17.16
N TRP A 230 -12.83 4.95 16.46
CA TRP A 230 -11.69 4.49 15.67
C TRP A 230 -10.51 5.47 15.68
N ARG A 231 -9.32 4.97 15.33
CA ARG A 231 -8.08 5.76 15.27
C ARG A 231 -7.29 5.50 13.99
N ARG A 232 -6.63 6.55 13.46
CA ARG A 232 -5.74 6.46 12.28
C ARG A 232 -4.39 5.79 12.58
N GLY A 233 -4.04 5.66 13.85
CA GLY A 233 -2.71 5.32 14.34
C GLY A 233 -2.29 3.85 14.16
N TYR A 234 -2.81 3.16 13.16
CA TYR A 234 -2.49 1.77 12.85
C TYR A 234 -1.55 1.66 11.64
N ARG A 235 -0.85 0.52 11.50
CA ARG A 235 0.04 0.21 10.37
C ARG A 235 -0.69 0.23 9.02
N VAL A 236 -1.99 -0.02 9.02
CA VAL A 236 -2.85 0.18 7.86
C VAL A 236 -4.06 0.98 8.32
N ASN A 237 -4.35 2.07 7.61
CA ASN A 237 -5.41 3.01 7.94
C ASN A 237 -6.50 2.99 6.85
N PHE A 238 -7.63 2.36 7.17
CA PHE A 238 -8.85 2.34 6.36
C PHE A 238 -9.68 3.62 6.48
N LEU A 239 -9.44 4.49 7.48
CA LEU A 239 -10.13 5.81 7.56
C LEU A 239 -9.79 6.71 6.37
N SER A 240 -8.65 6.46 5.72
CA SER A 240 -8.26 7.15 4.48
C SER A 240 -9.20 6.84 3.30
N LEU A 241 -10.08 5.84 3.41
CA LEU A 241 -11.10 5.55 2.41
C LEU A 241 -12.16 6.64 2.36
N GLU A 242 -12.61 7.14 3.52
CA GLU A 242 -13.64 8.20 3.57
C GLU A 242 -13.09 9.51 3.01
N LYS A 243 -11.85 9.87 3.38
CA LYS A 243 -11.25 11.14 3.01
C LYS A 243 -10.69 11.16 1.60
N TYR A 244 -10.03 10.08 1.18
CA TYR A 244 -9.23 10.05 -0.04
C TYR A 244 -9.62 8.92 -1.00
N GLY A 245 -10.51 8.00 -0.62
CA GLY A 245 -10.81 6.81 -1.41
C GLY A 245 -9.65 5.82 -1.48
N THR A 246 -8.70 5.89 -0.54
CA THR A 246 -7.48 5.05 -0.53
C THR A 246 -7.32 4.31 0.78
N VAL A 247 -6.69 3.14 0.74
CA VAL A 247 -6.13 2.51 1.94
C VAL A 247 -4.71 3.03 2.12
N GLU A 248 -4.39 3.52 3.32
CA GLU A 248 -3.07 4.06 3.65
C GLU A 248 -2.26 3.01 4.40
N PHE A 249 -1.12 2.64 3.83
CA PHE A 249 -0.15 1.73 4.43
C PHE A 249 0.98 2.54 5.04
N ARG A 250 1.14 2.43 6.35
CA ARG A 250 2.02 3.27 7.13
C ARG A 250 3.28 2.50 7.53
N GLN A 251 4.43 3.14 7.47
CA GLN A 251 5.73 2.61 7.89
C GLN A 251 6.46 3.67 8.70
N HIS A 252 7.00 3.30 9.87
CA HIS A 252 8.02 4.08 10.57
C HIS A 252 9.42 3.72 10.09
N ALA A 253 10.39 4.58 10.40
CA ALA A 253 11.74 4.52 9.85
C ALA A 253 11.69 4.54 8.31
N CYS A 254 11.35 5.72 7.80
CA CYS A 254 11.36 6.03 6.37
C CYS A 254 12.70 5.63 5.73
N SER A 255 12.64 5.31 4.44
CA SER A 255 13.81 5.22 3.58
C SER A 255 13.96 6.49 2.77
N ILE A 256 15.19 6.89 2.46
CA ILE A 256 15.46 7.89 1.41
C ILE A 256 15.97 7.23 0.13
N ASP A 257 16.05 5.90 0.10
CA ASP A 257 16.38 5.13 -1.08
C ASP A 257 15.14 4.97 -1.96
N GLY A 258 15.23 5.48 -3.20
CA GLY A 258 14.14 5.38 -4.15
C GLY A 258 13.83 3.94 -4.58
N ASP A 259 14.79 3.01 -4.52
CA ASP A 259 14.55 1.60 -4.80
C ASP A 259 13.70 0.93 -3.71
N GLU A 260 14.02 1.17 -2.43
CA GLU A 260 13.24 0.62 -1.31
C GLU A 260 11.79 1.14 -1.32
N MET A 261 11.58 2.43 -1.62
CA MET A 261 10.24 3.00 -1.78
C MET A 261 9.46 2.32 -2.92
N VAL A 262 10.13 2.06 -4.03
CA VAL A 262 9.54 1.40 -5.20
C VAL A 262 9.17 -0.04 -4.89
N ASP A 263 10.05 -0.79 -4.23
CA ASP A 263 9.78 -2.17 -3.85
C ASP A 263 8.59 -2.27 -2.90
N TRP A 264 8.49 -1.33 -1.94
CA TRP A 264 7.34 -1.26 -1.05
C TRP A 264 6.03 -0.97 -1.80
N GLY A 265 6.01 0.09 -2.61
CA GLY A 265 4.83 0.42 -3.42
C GLY A 265 4.43 -0.73 -4.36
N PHE A 266 5.40 -1.44 -4.92
CA PHE A 266 5.16 -2.57 -5.81
C PHE A 266 4.56 -3.78 -5.07
N LEU A 267 5.07 -4.13 -3.89
CA LEU A 267 4.52 -5.18 -3.04
C LEU A 267 3.06 -4.89 -2.69
N LEU A 268 2.76 -3.67 -2.27
CA LEU A 268 1.40 -3.24 -1.92
C LEU A 268 0.43 -3.36 -3.10
N LEU A 269 0.86 -2.92 -4.29
CA LEU A 269 0.06 -3.06 -5.51
C LEU A 269 -0.22 -4.53 -5.87
N ARG A 270 0.76 -5.43 -5.68
CA ARG A 270 0.57 -6.88 -5.90
C ARG A 270 -0.45 -7.47 -4.93
N ILE A 271 -0.35 -7.12 -3.64
CA ILE A 271 -1.30 -7.56 -2.62
C ILE A 271 -2.70 -7.06 -2.95
N CYS A 272 -2.86 -5.76 -3.23
CA CYS A 272 -4.17 -5.17 -3.54
C CYS A 272 -4.80 -5.81 -4.77
N ARG A 273 -4.03 -6.05 -5.84
CA ARG A 273 -4.52 -6.76 -7.03
C ARG A 273 -4.96 -8.18 -6.71
N TRP A 274 -4.12 -8.93 -6.01
CA TRP A 274 -4.41 -10.31 -5.64
C TRP A 274 -5.69 -10.39 -4.80
N VAL A 275 -5.84 -9.51 -3.81
CA VAL A 275 -7.03 -9.38 -2.99
C VAL A 275 -8.28 -9.22 -3.84
N ARG A 276 -8.26 -8.32 -4.83
CA ARG A 276 -9.41 -8.00 -5.69
C ARG A 276 -9.85 -9.15 -6.59
N ILE A 277 -8.93 -9.98 -7.05
CA ILE A 277 -9.24 -11.12 -7.94
C ILE A 277 -9.46 -12.45 -7.20
N THR A 278 -9.18 -12.49 -5.90
CA THR A 278 -9.26 -13.72 -5.10
C THR A 278 -10.52 -13.73 -4.25
N SER A 279 -11.18 -14.89 -4.17
CA SER A 279 -12.39 -15.05 -3.36
C SER A 279 -12.09 -14.87 -1.87
N GLU A 280 -13.08 -14.38 -1.10
CA GLU A 280 -12.94 -14.23 0.35
C GLU A 280 -12.60 -15.56 1.03
N GLY A 281 -13.29 -16.65 0.65
CA GLY A 281 -13.04 -17.99 1.21
C GLY A 281 -11.60 -18.45 1.02
N THR A 282 -11.02 -18.21 -0.16
CA THR A 282 -9.62 -18.49 -0.45
C THR A 282 -8.67 -17.67 0.42
N ILE A 283 -8.87 -16.35 0.49
CA ILE A 283 -8.00 -15.46 1.29
C ILE A 283 -8.07 -15.87 2.77
N ARG A 284 -9.29 -16.08 3.28
CA ARG A 284 -9.54 -16.50 4.66
C ARG A 284 -8.83 -17.83 4.97
N ASP A 285 -9.02 -18.86 4.14
CA ASP A 285 -8.40 -20.16 4.34
C ASP A 285 -6.87 -20.05 4.35
N MET A 286 -6.31 -19.23 3.46
CA MET A 286 -4.87 -19.01 3.37
C MET A 286 -4.32 -18.32 4.63
N CYS A 287 -4.96 -17.23 5.06
CA CYS A 287 -4.54 -16.45 6.22
C CYS A 287 -4.66 -17.25 7.53
N VAL A 288 -5.70 -18.07 7.68
CA VAL A 288 -5.94 -18.85 8.91
C VAL A 288 -5.07 -20.09 8.96
N ARG A 289 -4.99 -20.87 7.88
CA ARG A 289 -4.26 -22.16 7.89
C ARG A 289 -2.75 -21.98 7.80
N GLY A 290 -2.25 -20.81 7.40
CA GLY A 290 -0.83 -20.49 7.35
C GLY A 290 0.00 -21.35 6.38
N ARG A 291 -0.64 -22.04 5.43
CA ARG A 291 0.04 -22.94 4.49
C ARG A 291 0.80 -22.22 3.38
N VAL A 292 0.40 -20.98 3.08
CA VAL A 292 1.03 -20.14 2.07
C VAL A 292 1.40 -18.82 2.71
N LYS A 293 2.67 -18.42 2.58
CA LYS A 293 3.18 -17.16 3.12
C LYS A 293 3.11 -16.08 2.06
N LEU A 294 3.01 -14.82 2.47
CA LEU A 294 3.08 -13.67 1.55
C LEU A 294 4.38 -13.69 0.74
N VAL A 295 5.49 -14.12 1.34
CA VAL A 295 6.78 -14.25 0.65
C VAL A 295 6.75 -15.31 -0.47
N ASP A 296 5.89 -16.33 -0.36
CA ASP A 296 5.71 -17.34 -1.41
C ASP A 296 4.89 -16.78 -2.58
N LEU A 297 3.89 -15.94 -2.27
CA LEU A 297 3.05 -15.25 -3.27
C LEU A 297 3.80 -14.13 -3.98
N PHE A 298 4.59 -13.40 -3.19
CA PHE A 298 5.22 -12.14 -3.54
C PHE A 298 6.70 -12.20 -3.14
N PRO A 299 7.50 -13.04 -3.82
CA PRO A 299 8.93 -13.12 -3.54
C PRO A 299 9.55 -11.72 -3.75
N PRO A 300 10.53 -11.35 -2.89
CA PRO A 300 11.28 -10.10 -3.08
C PRO A 300 11.84 -10.08 -4.49
N THR A 301 11.64 -8.98 -5.21
CA THR A 301 12.28 -8.78 -6.49
C THR A 301 13.77 -8.63 -6.25
N THR A 302 14.57 -9.65 -6.59
CA THR A 302 16.03 -9.54 -6.57
C THR A 302 16.45 -8.58 -7.68
N THR A 303 16.59 -7.28 -7.36
CA THR A 303 17.37 -6.20 -7.99
C THR A 303 17.45 -6.05 -9.52
N ALA A 304 16.76 -6.84 -10.32
CA ALA A 304 16.76 -6.76 -11.77
C ALA A 304 15.55 -7.51 -12.35
N GLY A 305 14.46 -6.77 -12.57
CA GLY A 305 13.56 -6.99 -13.70
C GLY A 305 12.67 -8.24 -13.69
N TYR A 306 11.37 -7.99 -13.71
CA TYR A 306 10.26 -8.92 -14.00
C TYR A 306 9.98 -10.01 -12.97
N VAL A 307 8.78 -9.89 -12.39
CA VAL A 307 8.12 -11.00 -11.70
C VAL A 307 7.36 -11.83 -12.74
N ASP A 308 7.65 -13.12 -12.75
CA ASP A 308 6.93 -14.14 -13.49
C ASP A 308 5.52 -14.35 -12.90
N TRP A 309 4.49 -14.08 -13.70
CA TRP A 309 3.08 -14.41 -13.44
C TRP A 309 2.85 -15.88 -13.02
N ARG A 310 3.81 -16.78 -13.24
CA ARG A 310 3.77 -18.18 -12.75
C ARG A 310 3.67 -18.31 -11.24
N GLY A 311 4.10 -17.32 -10.45
CA GLY A 311 3.85 -17.31 -9.00
C GLY A 311 2.36 -17.37 -8.67
N MET A 312 1.51 -16.67 -9.44
CA MET A 312 0.05 -16.72 -9.27
C MET A 312 -0.57 -18.02 -9.79
N GLU A 313 0.04 -18.65 -10.80
CA GLU A 313 -0.38 -19.97 -11.28
C GLU A 313 -0.10 -21.06 -10.22
N LEU A 314 1.00 -20.93 -9.46
CA LEU A 314 1.31 -21.83 -8.33
C LEU A 314 0.25 -21.72 -7.23
N VAL A 315 -0.22 -20.51 -6.95
CA VAL A 315 -1.27 -20.23 -5.96
C VAL A 315 -2.58 -20.85 -6.38
N ARG A 316 -2.90 -20.76 -7.68
CA ARG A 316 -4.07 -21.44 -8.25
C ARG A 316 -3.97 -22.96 -8.06
N GLN A 317 -2.81 -23.55 -8.31
CA GLN A 317 -2.57 -24.99 -8.18
C GLN A 317 -2.55 -25.50 -6.73
N VAL A 318 -2.15 -24.67 -5.76
CA VAL A 318 -2.07 -25.04 -4.33
C VAL A 318 -3.42 -24.86 -3.62
N ILE A 319 -4.25 -23.92 -4.07
CA ILE A 319 -5.50 -23.55 -3.41
C ILE A 319 -6.71 -24.23 -4.04
N GLU A 320 -6.74 -24.41 -5.37
CA GLU A 320 -7.79 -25.21 -6.00
C GLU A 320 -7.44 -26.70 -5.79
N PRO A 321 -8.30 -27.51 -5.14
CA PRO A 321 -8.10 -28.96 -5.18
C PRO A 321 -8.02 -29.36 -6.66
N PRO A 322 -7.09 -30.26 -7.07
CA PRO A 322 -6.99 -30.68 -8.46
C PRO A 322 -8.39 -31.09 -8.90
N PRO A 323 -8.91 -30.57 -10.04
CA PRO A 323 -10.28 -30.84 -10.45
C PRO A 323 -10.47 -32.35 -10.41
N GLY A 324 -11.27 -32.81 -9.44
CA GLY A 324 -11.55 -34.21 -9.25
C GLY A 324 -12.00 -34.73 -10.61
N ARG A 325 -11.28 -35.73 -11.14
CA ARG A 325 -11.39 -36.24 -12.52
C ARG A 325 -12.78 -35.94 -13.08
N LEU A 326 -12.88 -34.86 -13.87
CA LEU A 326 -14.08 -34.63 -14.67
C LEU A 326 -14.29 -35.94 -15.47
N PRO A 327 -15.51 -36.49 -15.49
CA PRO A 327 -15.78 -37.67 -16.31
C PRO A 327 -15.27 -37.36 -17.72
N LYS A 328 -14.46 -38.28 -18.28
CA LYS A 328 -13.84 -38.12 -19.60
C LYS A 328 -14.89 -37.52 -20.53
N ARG A 329 -14.65 -36.30 -21.03
CA ARG A 329 -15.52 -35.68 -22.03
C ARG A 329 -15.67 -36.68 -23.16
N ARG A 330 -16.82 -37.35 -23.24
CA ARG A 330 -17.23 -38.08 -24.42
C ARG A 330 -17.27 -37.04 -25.54
N LYS A 331 -16.54 -37.29 -26.63
CA LYS A 331 -16.72 -36.50 -27.84
C LYS A 331 -18.16 -36.71 -28.27
N VAL A 332 -19.01 -35.72 -28.01
CA VAL A 332 -20.35 -35.68 -28.59
C VAL A 332 -20.17 -35.27 -30.04
N THR A 333 -20.59 -36.13 -30.96
CA THR A 333 -20.54 -35.85 -32.39
C THR A 333 -21.60 -34.81 -32.75
N VAL A 334 -21.38 -34.05 -33.83
CA VAL A 334 -22.37 -33.08 -34.34
C VAL A 334 -23.72 -33.77 -34.64
N GLU A 335 -23.69 -35.06 -34.97
CA GLU A 335 -24.88 -35.89 -35.20
C GLU A 335 -25.67 -36.20 -33.92
N GLU A 336 -25.00 -36.33 -32.77
CA GLU A 336 -25.65 -36.51 -31.47
C GLU A 336 -26.32 -35.20 -31.01
N VAL A 337 -25.68 -34.05 -31.24
CA VAL A 337 -26.27 -32.72 -30.98
C VAL A 337 -27.51 -32.48 -31.85
N ASN A 338 -27.46 -32.87 -33.12
CA ASN A 338 -28.59 -32.70 -34.05
C ASN A 338 -29.77 -33.64 -33.75
N ARG A 339 -29.55 -34.78 -33.09
CA ARG A 339 -30.65 -35.66 -32.62
C ARG A 339 -31.41 -35.06 -31.44
N GLU A 340 -30.71 -34.41 -30.52
CA GLU A 340 -31.33 -33.81 -29.34
C GLU A 340 -32.12 -32.52 -29.67
N CYS A 341 -31.73 -31.80 -30.72
CA CYS A 341 -32.43 -30.58 -31.16
C CYS A 341 -33.65 -30.80 -32.07
N MET A 342 -33.97 -32.04 -32.45
CA MET A 342 -35.13 -32.38 -33.30
C MET A 342 -36.30 -33.01 -32.52
N VAL A 343 -36.21 -33.04 -31.19
CA VAL A 343 -37.31 -33.41 -30.29
C VAL A 343 -37.56 -32.26 -29.31
N SER A 344 -38.08 -31.15 -29.83
CA SER A 344 -38.75 -30.10 -29.06
C SER A 344 -39.72 -29.35 -29.96
#